data_AF-A0A091R8M7-F1
#
_entry.id   AF-A0A091R8M7-F1
#
_cell.length_a   1.000
_cell.length_b   1.000
_cell.length_c   1.000
_cell.angle_alpha   90.00
_cell.angle_beta   90.00
_cell.angle_gamma   90.00
#
_symmetry.space_group_name_H-M   'P 1'
#
loop_
_entity.id
_entity.type
_entity.pdbx_description
1 polymer ?
#
loop_
_entity_poly.entity_id
_entity_poly.type
_entity_poly.pdbx_seq_one_letter_code
_entity_poly.pdbx_strand_id
1 'polypeptide(L)'
;LGREPSSEYKENLHKVSKHLRGEVGLLFTNRTKEEVDEWFSKFRELDFARAGNKATCTVSLDTGPLEQFPHSMEPQLRQLGLPTALKKGVVTLLSDYEVCKEGDVLTPEQARVLKLFGYEMAEFKVTIKFLWNSETGDFQKLVGD
;
A
#
# COMPACT_ATOMS: atom_id res chain seq x y z
N LEU A 1 -20.95 -16.35 -8.92
CA LEU A 1 -21.22 -15.04 -9.56
C LEU A 1 -21.80 -15.20 -10.96
N GLY A 2 -21.16 -15.98 -11.84
CA GLY A 2 -21.57 -16.07 -13.26
C GLY A 2 -20.96 -14.93 -14.07
N ARG A 3 -20.62 -15.17 -15.34
CA ARG A 3 -20.11 -14.12 -16.25
C ARG A 3 -21.22 -13.50 -17.09
N GLU A 4 -22.30 -14.25 -17.27
CA GLU A 4 -23.47 -13.94 -18.08
C GLU A 4 -24.75 -14.27 -17.29
N PRO A 5 -25.90 -13.67 -17.65
CA PRO A 5 -27.18 -13.93 -16.97
C PRO A 5 -27.55 -15.41 -16.90
N SER A 6 -27.24 -16.18 -17.94
CA SER A 6 -27.49 -17.64 -18.00
C SER A 6 -26.69 -18.45 -16.97
N SER A 7 -25.59 -17.88 -16.46
CA SER A 7 -24.63 -18.54 -15.56
C SER A 7 -24.65 -17.96 -14.14
N GLU A 8 -25.55 -17.00 -13.88
CA GLU A 8 -25.63 -16.34 -12.58
C GLU A 8 -26.45 -17.15 -11.58
N TYR A 9 -26.02 -17.12 -10.32
CA TYR A 9 -26.71 -17.83 -9.25
C TYR A 9 -27.98 -17.10 -8.77
N LYS A 10 -27.96 -15.77 -8.85
CA LYS A 10 -29.07 -14.88 -8.50
C LYS A 10 -29.06 -13.70 -9.46
N GLU A 11 -30.22 -13.09 -9.64
CA GLU A 11 -30.43 -12.00 -10.59
C GLU A 11 -29.39 -10.88 -10.44
N ASN A 12 -28.90 -10.39 -11.58
CA ASN A 12 -27.92 -9.31 -11.71
C ASN A 12 -26.54 -9.56 -11.08
N LEU A 13 -26.29 -10.72 -10.48
CA LEU A 13 -25.01 -11.05 -9.85
C LEU A 13 -23.86 -11.13 -10.86
N HIS A 14 -24.15 -11.45 -12.13
CA HIS A 14 -23.16 -11.39 -13.21
C HIS A 14 -22.62 -9.97 -13.46
N LYS A 15 -23.32 -8.91 -12.99
CA LYS A 15 -22.81 -7.53 -13.07
C LYS A 15 -21.63 -7.33 -12.12
N VAL A 16 -21.60 -7.99 -10.97
CA VAL A 16 -20.47 -7.93 -10.02
C VAL A 16 -19.22 -8.54 -10.63
N SER A 17 -19.33 -9.71 -11.28
CA SER A 17 -18.17 -10.42 -11.83
C SER A 17 -17.45 -9.64 -12.94
N LYS A 18 -18.17 -8.81 -13.71
CA LYS A 18 -17.59 -7.94 -14.75
C LYS A 18 -16.59 -6.93 -14.20
N HIS A 19 -16.73 -6.58 -12.91
CA HIS A 19 -15.91 -5.58 -12.23
C HIS A 19 -14.79 -6.21 -11.37
N LEU A 20 -14.65 -7.53 -11.35
CA LEU A 20 -13.58 -8.23 -10.65
C LEU A 20 -12.31 -8.30 -11.51
N ARG A 21 -11.68 -7.13 -11.74
CA ARG A 21 -10.43 -7.01 -12.50
C ARG A 21 -9.41 -6.18 -11.71
N GLY A 22 -8.16 -6.65 -11.68
CA GLY A 22 -7.07 -5.99 -10.95
C GLY A 22 -7.11 -6.27 -9.45
N GLU A 23 -6.70 -5.30 -8.65
CA GLU A 23 -6.59 -5.38 -7.18
C GLU A 23 -7.96 -5.11 -6.53
N VAL A 24 -8.85 -6.11 -6.55
CA VAL A 24 -10.20 -6.01 -6.00
C VAL A 24 -10.56 -7.25 -5.18
N GLY A 25 -11.38 -7.04 -4.15
CA GLY A 25 -11.89 -8.10 -3.28
C GLY A 25 -13.41 -8.16 -3.27
N LEU A 26 -13.95 -9.22 -2.69
CA LEU A 26 -15.38 -9.37 -2.40
C LEU A 26 -15.59 -9.30 -0.88
N LEU A 27 -16.49 -8.42 -0.45
CA LEU A 27 -16.95 -8.33 0.91
C LEU A 27 -18.40 -8.83 0.98
N PHE A 28 -18.64 -9.84 1.79
CA PHE A 28 -19.99 -10.31 2.09
C PHE A 28 -20.35 -9.88 3.51
N THR A 29 -21.49 -9.22 3.68
CA THR A 29 -21.92 -8.69 4.97
C THR A 29 -23.44 -8.56 5.01
N ASN A 30 -23.99 -8.65 6.22
CA ASN A 30 -25.40 -8.39 6.50
C ASN A 30 -25.61 -6.96 7.05
N ARG A 31 -24.55 -6.14 7.08
CA ARG A 31 -24.58 -4.73 7.50
C ARG A 31 -25.19 -3.85 6.42
N THR A 32 -25.72 -2.70 6.81
CA THR A 32 -26.25 -1.73 5.85
C THR A 32 -25.13 -1.08 5.05
N LYS A 33 -25.50 -0.49 3.91
CA LYS A 33 -24.56 0.27 3.08
C LYS A 33 -23.91 1.39 3.88
N GLU A 34 -24.70 2.10 4.68
CA GLU A 34 -24.28 3.26 5.46
C GLU A 34 -23.27 2.87 6.54
N GLU A 35 -23.49 1.76 7.25
CA GLU A 35 -22.54 1.24 8.25
C GLU A 35 -21.20 0.88 7.60
N VAL A 36 -21.24 0.23 6.43
CA VAL A 36 -20.04 -0.19 5.71
C VAL A 36 -19.27 1.02 5.17
N ASP A 37 -19.97 1.97 4.55
CA ASP A 37 -19.35 3.18 3.99
C ASP A 37 -18.73 4.05 5.09
N GLU A 38 -19.44 4.23 6.21
CA GLU A 38 -18.92 4.94 7.37
C GLU A 38 -17.64 4.28 7.91
N TRP A 39 -17.62 2.96 8.03
CA TRP A 39 -16.44 2.23 8.50
C TRP A 39 -15.24 2.40 7.56
N PHE A 40 -15.43 2.16 6.25
CA PHE A 40 -14.34 2.24 5.27
C PHE A 40 -13.88 3.67 4.99
N SER A 41 -14.73 4.68 5.19
CA SER A 41 -14.33 6.09 5.09
C SER A 41 -13.33 6.51 6.17
N LYS A 42 -13.45 5.91 7.36
CA LYS A 42 -12.60 6.14 8.53
C LYS A 42 -11.39 5.21 8.57
N PHE A 43 -11.52 4.01 8.00
CA PHE A 43 -10.44 3.03 7.99
C PHE A 43 -9.30 3.47 7.08
N ARG A 44 -8.19 3.84 7.71
CA ARG A 44 -6.93 4.21 7.07
C ARG A 44 -5.82 3.60 7.91
N GLU A 45 -4.93 2.88 7.26
CA GLU A 45 -3.72 2.35 7.88
C GLU A 45 -2.52 2.92 7.15
N LEU A 46 -1.49 3.30 7.90
CA LEU A 46 -0.21 3.64 7.30
C LEU A 46 0.48 2.35 6.86
N ASP A 47 1.07 2.38 5.67
CA ASP A 47 1.83 1.27 5.09
C ASP A 47 3.15 1.81 4.52
N PHE A 48 4.09 0.90 4.30
CA PHE A 48 5.33 1.22 3.64
C PHE A 48 5.06 1.55 2.17
N ALA A 49 5.60 2.68 1.72
CA ALA A 49 5.51 3.04 0.32
C ALA A 49 6.23 2.00 -0.56
N ARG A 50 5.67 1.77 -1.74
CA ARG A 50 6.17 0.88 -2.78
C ARG A 50 6.77 1.71 -3.91
N ALA A 51 7.57 1.06 -4.74
CA ALA A 51 8.07 1.69 -5.96
C ALA A 51 6.92 2.25 -6.79
N GLY A 52 7.08 3.48 -7.29
CA GLY A 52 6.05 4.20 -8.04
C GLY A 52 5.09 5.03 -7.17
N ASN A 53 5.06 4.84 -5.84
CA ASN A 53 4.35 5.78 -4.97
C ASN A 53 5.06 7.13 -4.92
N LYS A 54 4.29 8.19 -4.67
CA LYS A 54 4.85 9.52 -4.39
C LYS A 54 5.23 9.62 -2.93
N ALA A 55 6.42 10.13 -2.63
CA ALA A 55 6.84 10.44 -1.27
C ALA A 55 5.94 11.53 -0.67
N THR A 56 5.45 11.30 0.54
CA THR A 56 4.57 12.24 1.26
C THR A 56 5.33 13.30 2.04
N CYS A 57 6.63 13.09 2.26
CA CYS A 57 7.54 14.05 2.87
C CYS A 57 8.98 13.77 2.44
N THR A 58 9.87 14.72 2.68
CA THR A 58 11.32 14.56 2.46
C THR A 58 11.94 13.75 3.61
N VAL A 59 12.79 12.77 3.27
CA VAL A 59 13.57 12.00 4.24
C VAL A 59 15.05 12.10 3.94
N SER A 60 15.79 12.54 4.95
CA SER A 60 17.26 12.58 4.96
C SER A 60 17.78 11.83 6.17
N LEU A 61 18.89 11.14 5.98
CA LEU A 61 19.59 10.38 7.01
C LEU A 61 20.90 11.10 7.34
N ASP A 62 21.14 11.36 8.62
CA ASP A 62 22.36 12.02 9.07
C ASP A 62 23.54 11.03 9.10
N THR A 63 24.73 11.53 8.80
CA THR A 63 25.98 10.76 8.93
C THR A 63 26.16 10.24 10.36
N GLY A 64 26.55 8.98 10.53
CA GLY A 64 26.70 8.39 11.86
C GLY A 64 26.48 6.88 11.94
N PRO A 65 26.62 6.30 13.14
CA PRO A 65 26.36 4.88 13.36
C PRO A 65 24.87 4.56 13.21
N LEU A 66 24.57 3.46 12.51
CA LEU A 66 23.23 2.90 12.33
C LEU A 66 23.06 1.66 13.22
N GLU A 67 22.97 1.88 14.53
CA GLU A 67 22.97 0.82 15.55
C GLU A 67 21.73 -0.11 15.48
N GLN A 68 20.67 0.33 14.82
CA GLN A 68 19.47 -0.46 14.59
C GLN A 68 19.68 -1.64 13.62
N PHE A 69 20.78 -1.64 12.84
CA PHE A 69 21.07 -2.71 11.89
C PHE A 69 22.22 -3.60 12.36
N PRO A 70 22.09 -4.93 12.23
CA PRO A 70 23.21 -5.83 12.47
C PRO A 70 24.30 -5.63 11.40
N HIS A 71 25.56 -5.91 11.77
CA HIS A 71 26.71 -5.77 10.87
C HIS A 71 26.56 -6.51 9.53
N SER A 72 25.82 -7.63 9.52
CA SER A 72 25.56 -8.45 8.32
C SER A 72 24.68 -7.75 7.28
N MET A 73 23.96 -6.68 7.65
CA MET A 73 23.12 -5.91 6.73
C MET A 73 23.88 -4.82 5.96
N GLU A 74 25.13 -4.50 6.35
CA GLU A 74 25.91 -3.46 5.67
C GLU A 74 26.01 -3.68 4.14
N PRO A 75 26.31 -4.88 3.62
CA PRO A 75 26.39 -5.10 2.18
C PRO A 75 25.05 -4.82 1.46
N GLN A 76 23.92 -5.14 2.11
CA GLN A 76 22.60 -4.87 1.56
C GLN A 76 22.30 -3.37 1.54
N LEU A 77 22.60 -2.65 2.62
CA LEU A 77 22.40 -1.19 2.71
C LEU A 77 23.23 -0.46 1.65
N ARG A 78 24.49 -0.89 1.47
CA ARG A 78 25.37 -0.40 0.40
C ARG A 78 24.85 -0.70 -1.00
N GLN A 79 24.29 -1.88 -1.22
CA GLN A 79 23.67 -2.23 -2.51
C GLN A 79 22.42 -1.40 -2.82
N LEU A 80 21.71 -0.93 -1.79
CA LEU A 80 20.58 0.00 -1.92
C LEU A 80 21.01 1.45 -2.16
N GLY A 81 22.31 1.72 -2.26
CA GLY A 81 22.87 3.04 -2.57
C GLY A 81 23.29 3.87 -1.34
N LEU A 82 23.08 3.37 -0.11
CA LEU A 82 23.54 4.09 1.08
C LEU A 82 25.08 4.07 1.15
N PRO A 83 25.73 5.22 1.40
CA PRO A 83 27.17 5.28 1.61
C PRO A 83 27.54 4.74 3.00
N THR A 84 27.59 3.42 3.16
CA THR A 84 27.89 2.76 4.44
C THR A 84 29.25 2.08 4.47
N ALA A 85 29.79 1.90 5.67
CA ALA A 85 30.90 1.00 5.96
C ALA A 85 30.80 0.43 7.38
N LEU A 86 31.50 -0.67 7.66
CA LEU A 86 31.67 -1.18 9.02
C LEU A 86 32.81 -0.43 9.73
N LYS A 87 32.48 0.35 10.76
CA LYS A 87 33.47 0.93 11.69
C LYS A 87 33.41 0.18 13.00
N LYS A 88 34.49 -0.54 13.35
CA LYS A 88 34.57 -1.37 14.57
C LYS A 88 33.39 -2.35 14.72
N GLY A 89 32.93 -2.92 13.61
CA GLY A 89 31.80 -3.86 13.59
C GLY A 89 30.39 -3.21 13.60
N VAL A 90 30.29 -1.88 13.63
CA VAL A 90 29.00 -1.16 13.55
C VAL A 90 28.80 -0.60 12.15
N VAL A 91 27.60 -0.78 11.59
CA VAL A 91 27.22 -0.14 10.32
C VAL A 91 27.22 1.36 10.52
N THR A 92 27.96 2.11 9.70
CA THR A 92 28.07 3.57 9.82
C THR A 92 27.80 4.20 8.46
N LEU A 93 26.88 5.16 8.41
CA LEU A 93 26.68 6.05 7.26
C LEU A 93 27.84 7.05 7.20
N LEU A 94 28.46 7.18 6.02
CA LEU A 94 29.70 7.94 5.82
C LEU A 94 29.48 9.43 5.53
N SER A 95 28.28 9.79 5.10
CA SER A 95 27.84 11.16 4.80
C SER A 95 26.33 11.24 4.92
N ASP A 96 25.80 12.44 5.10
CA ASP A 96 24.35 12.67 5.02
C ASP A 96 23.82 12.15 3.68
N TYR A 97 22.63 11.55 3.70
CA TYR A 97 22.03 10.92 2.54
C TYR A 97 20.54 11.27 2.45
N GLU A 98 20.16 11.96 1.39
CA GLU A 98 18.75 12.24 1.07
C GLU A 98 18.15 11.02 0.38
N VAL A 99 17.18 10.38 1.03
CA VAL A 99 16.50 9.19 0.49
C VAL A 99 15.50 9.60 -0.58
N CYS A 100 14.67 10.62 -0.31
CA CYS A 100 13.69 11.17 -1.24
C CYS A 100 13.25 12.58 -0.80
N LYS A 101 12.68 13.35 -1.74
CA LYS A 101 11.96 14.59 -1.47
C LYS A 101 10.46 14.40 -1.55
N GLU A 102 9.72 15.23 -0.84
CA GLU A 102 8.26 15.29 -0.98
C GLU A 102 7.84 15.44 -2.46
N GLY A 103 6.93 14.57 -2.90
CA GLY A 103 6.41 14.54 -4.27
C GLY A 103 7.20 13.66 -5.24
N ASP A 104 8.41 13.20 -4.89
CA ASP A 104 9.21 12.31 -5.73
C ASP A 104 8.51 10.97 -5.95
N VAL A 105 8.65 10.40 -7.16
CA VAL A 105 8.23 9.03 -7.44
C VAL A 105 9.33 8.08 -6.95
N LEU A 106 9.00 7.28 -5.93
CA LEU A 106 9.95 6.42 -5.26
C LEU A 106 10.46 5.29 -6.16
N THR A 107 11.78 5.10 -6.20
CA THR A 107 12.41 3.92 -6.82
C THR A 107 12.26 2.68 -5.90
N PRO A 108 12.47 1.46 -6.43
CA PRO A 108 12.51 0.25 -5.61
C PRO A 108 13.52 0.32 -4.45
N GLU A 109 14.70 0.90 -4.69
CA GLU A 109 15.75 1.07 -3.70
C GLU A 109 15.31 2.06 -2.60
N GLN A 110 14.78 3.23 -2.97
CA GLN A 110 14.28 4.23 -2.02
C GLN A 110 13.14 3.65 -1.16
N ALA A 111 12.15 2.99 -1.77
CA ALA A 111 11.06 2.33 -1.06
C ALA A 111 11.58 1.26 -0.07
N ARG A 112 12.61 0.50 -0.46
CA ARG A 112 13.24 -0.49 0.40
C ARG A 112 14.00 0.15 1.56
N VAL A 113 14.72 1.26 1.32
CA VAL A 113 15.39 2.03 2.37
C VAL A 113 14.36 2.57 3.35
N LEU A 114 13.32 3.27 2.87
CA LEU A 114 12.24 3.79 3.73
C LEU A 114 11.64 2.69 4.62
N LYS A 115 11.35 1.51 4.05
CA LYS A 115 10.86 0.36 4.80
C LYS A 115 11.83 -0.14 5.88
N LEU A 116 13.12 -0.24 5.55
CA LEU A 116 14.15 -0.67 6.51
C LEU A 116 14.30 0.31 7.68
N PHE A 117 14.08 1.59 7.43
CA PHE A 117 14.16 2.65 8.42
C PHE A 117 12.81 2.97 9.10
N GLY A 118 11.74 2.24 8.76
CA GLY A 118 10.44 2.37 9.44
C GLY A 118 9.59 3.55 8.96
N TYR A 119 9.89 4.14 7.81
CA TYR A 119 9.09 5.24 7.26
C TYR A 119 7.87 4.70 6.50
N GLU A 120 6.70 4.82 7.11
CA GLU A 120 5.41 4.55 6.49
C GLU A 120 4.92 5.81 5.76
N MET A 121 4.78 5.70 4.44
CA MET A 121 4.50 6.83 3.54
C MET A 121 3.37 6.53 2.54
N ALA A 122 2.74 5.36 2.65
CA ALA A 122 1.55 5.03 1.91
C ALA A 122 0.36 4.99 2.86
N GLU A 123 -0.80 5.42 2.36
CA GLU A 123 -2.07 5.22 3.04
C GLU A 123 -2.77 4.03 2.38
N PHE A 124 -2.98 2.96 3.15
CA PHE A 124 -3.86 1.88 2.76
C PHE A 124 -5.30 2.28 3.06
N LYS A 125 -6.13 2.26 2.02
CA LYS A 125 -7.58 2.46 2.11
C LYS A 125 -8.28 1.48 1.20
N VAL A 126 -9.46 1.04 1.62
CA VAL A 126 -10.36 0.24 0.79
C VAL A 126 -11.51 1.12 0.34
N THR A 127 -11.81 1.10 -0.95
CA THR A 127 -12.92 1.85 -1.53
C THR A 127 -13.98 0.89 -2.02
N ILE A 128 -15.20 1.02 -1.51
CA ILE A 128 -16.34 0.22 -1.96
C ILE A 128 -16.85 0.80 -3.27
N LYS A 129 -16.56 0.12 -4.38
CA LYS A 129 -16.95 0.60 -5.72
C LYS A 129 -18.36 0.19 -6.12
N PHE A 130 -18.81 -0.99 -5.72
CA PHE A 130 -20.08 -1.58 -6.13
C PHE A 130 -20.75 -2.30 -4.97
N LEU A 131 -22.07 -2.32 -4.99
CA LEU A 131 -22.92 -3.04 -4.04
C LEU A 131 -23.92 -3.90 -4.82
N TRP A 132 -24.14 -5.13 -4.35
CA TRP A 132 -25.24 -5.96 -4.82
C TRP A 132 -26.04 -6.48 -3.62
N ASN A 133 -27.36 -6.32 -3.66
CA ASN A 133 -28.26 -6.78 -2.61
C ASN A 133 -28.85 -8.15 -2.97
N SER A 134 -28.68 -9.13 -2.08
CA SER A 134 -29.08 -10.52 -2.35
C SER A 134 -30.57 -10.81 -2.23
N GLU A 135 -31.33 -9.90 -1.59
CA GLU A 135 -32.77 -9.98 -1.39
C GLU A 135 -33.52 -9.29 -2.54
N THR A 136 -33.05 -8.11 -2.98
CA THR A 136 -33.70 -7.35 -4.04
C THR A 136 -33.13 -7.62 -5.44
N GLY A 137 -31.90 -8.15 -5.53
CA GLY A 137 -31.20 -8.30 -6.80
C GLY A 137 -30.65 -6.98 -7.36
N ASP A 138 -30.71 -5.89 -6.59
CA ASP A 138 -30.23 -4.58 -7.04
C ASP A 138 -28.71 -4.53 -7.10
N PHE A 139 -28.19 -4.00 -8.21
CA PHE A 139 -26.78 -3.70 -8.40
C PHE A 139 -26.58 -2.19 -8.50
N GLN A 140 -25.70 -1.64 -7.67
CA GLN A 140 -25.40 -0.21 -7.61
C GLN A 140 -23.91 0.05 -7.74
N LYS A 141 -23.55 1.08 -8.51
CA LYS A 141 -22.19 1.67 -8.53
C LYS A 141 -22.15 2.81 -7.50
N LEU A 142 -21.19 2.77 -6.59
CA LEU A 142 -21.08 3.72 -5.48
C LEU A 142 -20.06 4.84 -5.74
N VAL A 143 -18.98 4.54 -6.47
CA VAL A 143 -17.92 5.51 -6.79
C VAL A 143 -17.62 5.49 -8.30
N GLY A 144 -17.43 6.67 -8.89
CA GLY A 144 -17.01 6.85 -10.29
C GLY A 144 -15.57 6.40 -10.53
N ASP A 145 -15.21 6.09 -11.78
CA ASP A 145 -13.83 5.69 -12.15
C ASP A 145 -12.87 6.88 -12.12
#